data_AF-A0A6C1NQ81-F1
#
_entry.id   AF-A0A6C1NQ81-F1
#
_cell.length_a   1.000
_cell.length_b   1.000
_cell.length_c   1.000
_cell.angle_alpha   90.00
_cell.angle_beta   90.00
_cell.angle_gamma   90.00
#
_symmetry.space_group_name_H-M   'P 1'
#
loop_
_entity.id
_entity.type
_entity.pdbx_description
1 polymer ?
#
loop_
_entity_poly.entity_id
_entity_poly.type
_entity_poly.pdbx_seq_one_letter_code
_entity_poly.pdbx_strand_id
1 'polypeptide(L)'
;GAGEGAGAGGAEWRDGSGFRVLDGGRAPRSAPAWGPGGRHVVWSSEAPGISSLMGVAFDPEVGREEGVVRQVTDLPRAASLPAVDPAGDWLVFSVLGADGWTLVRLPWAPDRWFEPLPEDPRFRSPPQDPGTAAPPARGPDWTDSGSWSGRSTLVPRYVLPLAAAGEGRGGTRVMAHRVGLSTGAGDALGRTRWEARYLEPVGAGVSGREAGLGITREGPLGGSLFLSADQSWTVPGLVRRDEDGSGTGGEDIFVRARERRVTTGLRGTDPRDGHTRVGRVEVAGVSDVLALVDGEGGPVEGLRLARPRRSFLEGTAQLSIQAVRGGALSLGPRRGGVATLRARARADVGEWGREGDASRRDLAGRLAGWIPLGRRGSPYLRALPEPGQVHWRPDPVLAARLVAAVGGGPGSGPGHLPVGGSQGELLGVRGVPAGLLAGRTAWAGSLEVRMPIALVHRGMGVLPVHGDRLFGVAFLEAGGVRAGSGSPAGVREDDGSSPGPGGAAPRTVATAGVELVGTGSLGFAPLPPLRAGVTLRVAGPERGALGVHVGLGWSF
;
A
#
# COMPACT_ATOMS: atom_id res chain seq x y z
N GLY A 1 -27.69 61.92 -15.82
CA GLY A 1 -27.18 61.50 -14.50
C GLY A 1 -27.80 60.16 -14.15
N ALA A 2 -27.01 59.10 -14.23
CA ALA A 2 -27.24 57.79 -13.61
C ALA A 2 -25.91 57.04 -13.75
N GLY A 3 -25.23 56.85 -12.62
CA GLY A 3 -23.94 56.16 -12.57
C GLY A 3 -24.13 54.65 -12.64
N GLU A 4 -23.33 54.00 -13.48
CA GLU A 4 -23.18 52.55 -13.54
C GLU A 4 -22.42 52.06 -12.31
N GLY A 5 -23.12 51.35 -11.41
CA GLY A 5 -22.52 50.48 -10.42
C GLY A 5 -22.29 49.10 -11.02
N ALA A 6 -21.04 48.75 -11.29
CA ALA A 6 -20.65 47.39 -11.65
C ALA A 6 -20.89 46.45 -10.46
N GLY A 7 -21.91 45.59 -10.59
CA GLY A 7 -22.27 44.60 -9.57
C GLY A 7 -21.20 43.54 -9.43
N ALA A 8 -20.67 43.39 -8.21
CA ALA A 8 -19.88 42.26 -7.79
C ALA A 8 -20.71 40.97 -7.91
N GLY A 9 -20.21 39.97 -8.64
CA GLY A 9 -20.84 38.66 -8.76
C GLY A 9 -20.81 37.89 -7.44
N GLY A 10 -21.95 37.83 -6.76
CA GLY A 10 -22.18 36.91 -5.65
C GLY A 10 -22.86 35.64 -6.17
N ALA A 11 -22.29 34.47 -5.88
CA ALA A 11 -23.08 33.24 -5.86
C ALA A 11 -24.04 33.32 -4.66
N GLU A 12 -25.25 32.81 -4.79
CA GLU A 12 -26.25 32.76 -3.71
C GLU A 12 -26.42 31.33 -3.20
N TRP A 13 -26.62 31.18 -1.88
CA TRP A 13 -27.20 29.97 -1.30
C TRP A 13 -28.61 29.73 -1.85
N ARG A 14 -29.13 28.50 -1.71
CA ARG A 14 -30.53 28.17 -2.05
C ARG A 14 -31.58 29.00 -1.29
N ASP A 15 -31.19 29.64 -0.20
CA ASP A 15 -32.04 30.52 0.61
C ASP A 15 -31.92 32.00 0.24
N GLY A 16 -31.15 32.35 -0.79
CA GLY A 16 -30.96 33.73 -1.25
C GLY A 16 -29.93 34.52 -0.44
N SER A 17 -29.21 33.91 0.51
CA SER A 17 -28.07 34.57 1.15
C SER A 17 -26.85 34.55 0.22
N GLY A 18 -26.28 35.73 -0.05
CA GLY A 18 -25.14 35.89 -0.96
C GLY A 18 -23.79 35.57 -0.29
N PHE A 19 -22.83 35.06 -1.06
CA PHE A 19 -21.42 35.00 -0.66
C PHE A 19 -20.67 36.27 -1.09
N ARG A 20 -19.73 36.73 -0.26
CA ARG A 20 -18.80 37.82 -0.60
C ARG A 20 -17.37 37.29 -0.66
N VAL A 21 -16.66 37.66 -1.72
CA VAL A 21 -15.22 37.36 -1.87
C VAL A 21 -14.42 38.42 -1.10
N LEU A 22 -13.65 38.00 -0.09
CA LEU A 22 -12.81 38.89 0.74
C LEU A 22 -11.47 39.23 0.07
N ASP A 23 -10.86 38.25 -0.60
CA ASP A 23 -9.62 38.41 -1.36
C ASP A 23 -9.65 37.44 -2.54
N GLY A 24 -9.63 37.99 -3.76
CA GLY A 24 -9.80 37.25 -5.02
C GLY A 24 -8.63 37.45 -5.97
N GLY A 25 -8.29 36.43 -6.76
CA GLY A 25 -7.20 36.48 -7.74
C GLY A 25 -6.68 35.09 -8.09
N ARG A 26 -5.63 35.00 -8.91
CA ARG A 26 -5.08 33.71 -9.36
C ARG A 26 -4.20 33.02 -8.32
N ALA A 27 -3.65 33.76 -7.37
CA ALA A 27 -2.81 33.20 -6.32
C ALA A 27 -3.59 32.28 -5.37
N PRO A 28 -3.05 31.09 -5.02
CA PRO A 28 -3.61 30.25 -3.97
C PRO A 28 -3.75 31.00 -2.65
N ARG A 29 -4.91 30.85 -2.01
CA ARG A 29 -5.24 31.42 -0.70
C ARG A 29 -5.86 30.35 0.17
N SER A 30 -5.46 30.25 1.43
CA SER A 30 -5.91 29.17 2.29
C SER A 30 -5.82 29.49 3.79
N ALA A 31 -6.48 28.65 4.58
CA ALA A 31 -6.42 28.62 6.04
C ALA A 31 -6.73 29.98 6.70
N PRO A 32 -7.97 30.50 6.54
CA PRO A 32 -8.39 31.67 7.27
C PRO A 32 -8.45 31.39 8.77
N ALA A 33 -8.05 32.35 9.59
CA ALA A 33 -8.18 32.36 11.03
C ALA A 33 -8.72 33.71 11.51
N TRP A 34 -9.63 33.65 12.48
CA TRP A 34 -10.23 34.84 13.07
C TRP A 34 -9.36 35.37 14.20
N GLY A 35 -9.18 36.68 14.21
CA GLY A 35 -8.62 37.41 15.34
C GLY A 35 -9.60 37.54 16.50
N PRO A 36 -9.15 38.08 17.64
CA PRO A 36 -9.96 38.22 18.84
C PRO A 36 -11.18 39.10 18.57
N GLY A 37 -12.34 38.71 19.11
CA GLY A 37 -13.59 39.44 18.93
C GLY A 37 -14.14 39.45 17.49
N GLY A 38 -13.61 38.61 16.59
CA GLY A 38 -14.09 38.54 15.20
C GLY A 38 -13.76 39.79 14.38
N ARG A 39 -12.85 40.65 14.86
CA ARG A 39 -12.57 41.97 14.27
C ARG A 39 -11.56 41.94 13.13
N HIS A 40 -10.92 40.80 12.90
CA HIS A 40 -9.93 40.64 11.85
C HIS A 40 -9.97 39.21 11.34
N VAL A 41 -9.65 39.04 10.06
CA VAL A 41 -9.39 37.73 9.45
C VAL A 41 -7.97 37.75 8.92
N VAL A 42 -7.21 36.69 9.17
CA VAL A 42 -5.89 36.45 8.56
C VAL A 42 -5.89 35.15 7.77
N TRP A 43 -5.17 35.09 6.66
CA TRP A 43 -5.05 33.89 5.82
C TRP A 43 -3.66 33.82 5.20
N SER A 44 -3.33 32.67 4.62
CA SER A 44 -2.11 32.52 3.81
C SER A 44 -2.42 32.81 2.34
N SER A 45 -1.52 33.53 1.66
CA SER A 45 -1.61 33.86 0.24
C SER A 45 -0.25 33.75 -0.43
N GLU A 46 -0.20 33.16 -1.62
CA GLU A 46 1.02 33.13 -2.44
C GLU A 46 1.17 34.37 -3.35
N ALA A 47 0.26 35.36 -3.28
CA ALA A 47 0.27 36.50 -4.19
C ALA A 47 1.64 37.20 -4.34
N PRO A 48 2.47 37.37 -3.28
CA PRO A 48 3.82 37.94 -3.39
C PRO A 48 4.89 37.03 -4.03
N GLY A 49 4.56 35.80 -4.41
CA GLY A 49 5.47 34.80 -4.97
C GLY A 49 5.85 33.69 -3.98
N ILE A 50 6.01 34.04 -2.69
CA ILE A 50 6.19 33.09 -1.58
C ILE A 50 4.99 33.23 -0.64
N SER A 51 4.46 32.11 -0.14
CA SER A 51 3.31 32.10 0.78
C SER A 51 3.59 33.02 1.98
N SER A 52 2.74 34.03 2.15
CA SER A 52 2.80 35.03 3.21
C SER A 52 1.43 35.17 3.86
N LEU A 53 1.41 35.62 5.11
CA LEU A 53 0.17 35.90 5.80
C LEU A 53 -0.38 37.27 5.37
N MET A 54 -1.66 37.29 5.04
CA MET A 54 -2.47 38.46 4.71
C MET A 54 -3.56 38.62 5.77
N GLY A 55 -4.07 39.84 5.93
CA GLY A 55 -5.14 40.13 6.87
C GLY A 55 -5.97 41.34 6.48
N VAL A 56 -7.20 41.38 6.99
CA VAL A 56 -8.11 42.51 6.84
C VAL A 56 -8.88 42.70 8.15
N ALA A 57 -9.20 43.95 8.48
CA ALA A 57 -10.15 44.23 9.56
C ALA A 57 -11.56 43.84 9.10
N PHE A 58 -12.41 43.48 10.06
CA PHE A 58 -13.75 42.97 9.82
C PHE A 58 -14.68 43.52 10.88
N ASP A 59 -15.83 44.02 10.46
CA ASP A 59 -16.93 44.41 11.32
C ASP A 59 -17.83 43.19 11.57
N PRO A 60 -17.82 42.60 12.78
CA PRO A 60 -18.64 41.45 13.09
C PRO A 60 -20.14 41.77 13.24
N GLU A 61 -20.52 43.05 13.46
CA GLU A 61 -21.92 43.45 13.58
C GLU A 61 -22.58 43.55 12.20
N VAL A 62 -21.84 44.09 11.22
CA VAL A 62 -22.32 44.28 9.85
C VAL A 62 -21.94 43.10 8.94
N GLY A 63 -20.98 42.27 9.36
CA GLY A 63 -20.50 41.11 8.61
C GLY A 63 -19.70 41.50 7.36
N ARG A 64 -18.87 42.55 7.43
CA ARG A 64 -18.15 43.11 6.27
C ARG A 64 -16.71 43.49 6.62
N GLU A 65 -15.81 43.41 5.63
CA GLU A 65 -14.45 43.92 5.78
C GLU A 65 -14.41 45.44 5.98
N GLU A 66 -13.54 45.88 6.88
CA GLU A 66 -13.20 47.29 7.11
C GLU A 66 -11.83 47.56 6.49
N GLY A 67 -11.81 48.28 5.36
CA GLY A 67 -10.57 48.70 4.71
C GLY A 67 -10.01 47.72 3.68
N VAL A 68 -8.70 47.82 3.42
CA VAL A 68 -8.00 47.05 2.38
C VAL A 68 -7.23 45.89 2.98
N VAL A 69 -6.99 44.85 2.18
CA VAL A 69 -6.11 43.73 2.55
C VAL A 69 -4.70 44.25 2.82
N ARG A 70 -4.09 43.77 3.91
CA ARG A 70 -2.73 44.10 4.34
C ARG A 70 -1.90 42.84 4.46
N GLN A 71 -0.60 42.95 4.27
CA GLN A 71 0.35 41.86 4.50
C GLN A 71 0.85 41.89 5.94
N VAL A 72 0.89 40.70 6.56
CA VAL A 72 1.25 40.48 7.96
C VAL A 72 2.71 40.02 8.08
N THR A 73 3.19 39.23 7.11
CA THR A 73 4.55 38.68 7.12
C THR A 73 5.24 38.88 5.78
N ASP A 74 6.53 39.18 5.79
CA ASP A 74 7.43 39.03 4.65
C ASP A 74 8.61 38.15 5.11
N LEU A 75 8.57 36.88 4.74
CA LEU A 75 9.56 35.90 5.16
C LEU A 75 10.20 35.26 3.93
N PRO A 76 11.50 34.92 3.99
CA PRO A 76 12.17 34.18 2.91
C PRO A 76 11.67 32.73 2.77
N ARG A 77 10.73 32.31 3.63
CA ARG A 77 10.14 30.96 3.69
C ARG A 77 8.63 31.07 3.74
N ALA A 78 7.95 30.10 3.14
CA ALA A 78 6.49 30.06 3.07
C ALA A 78 5.85 30.02 4.47
N ALA A 79 5.03 31.01 4.79
CA ALA A 79 4.21 31.11 5.98
C ALA A 79 2.77 30.65 5.69
N SER A 80 2.27 29.69 6.46
CA SER A 80 0.97 29.08 6.20
C SER A 80 0.27 28.65 7.49
N LEU A 81 -1.02 28.34 7.40
CA LEU A 81 -1.83 27.82 8.51
C LEU A 81 -1.80 28.74 9.76
N PRO A 82 -2.18 30.02 9.64
CA PRO A 82 -2.24 30.92 10.78
C PRO A 82 -3.26 30.42 11.81
N ALA A 83 -2.96 30.67 13.09
CA ALA A 83 -3.86 30.52 14.21
C ALA A 83 -3.56 31.65 15.20
N VAL A 84 -4.61 32.39 15.57
CA VAL A 84 -4.51 33.42 16.61
C VAL A 84 -4.72 32.76 17.95
N ASP A 85 -3.92 33.10 18.95
CA ASP A 85 -4.12 32.58 20.29
C ASP A 85 -5.45 33.10 20.89
N PRO A 86 -6.06 32.34 21.82
CA PRO A 86 -7.34 32.76 22.40
C PRO A 86 -7.29 34.09 23.17
N ALA A 87 -6.12 34.46 23.68
CA ALA A 87 -5.90 35.71 24.41
C ALA A 87 -5.76 36.92 23.47
N GLY A 88 -5.39 36.71 22.20
CA GLY A 88 -5.13 37.77 21.24
C GLY A 88 -3.76 38.40 21.35
N ASP A 89 -2.80 37.74 22.00
CA ASP A 89 -1.43 38.20 22.18
C ASP A 89 -0.53 37.74 21.02
N TRP A 90 -0.82 36.58 20.42
CA TRP A 90 0.08 35.90 19.49
C TRP A 90 -0.62 35.41 18.23
N LEU A 91 0.05 35.57 17.10
CA LEU A 91 -0.22 34.85 15.86
C LEU A 91 0.80 33.71 15.73
N VAL A 92 0.31 32.46 15.72
CA VAL A 92 1.12 31.26 15.49
C VAL A 92 0.88 30.76 14.07
N PHE A 93 1.93 30.37 13.37
CA PHE A 93 1.84 29.85 12.00
C PHE A 93 2.96 28.88 11.68
N SER A 94 2.81 28.12 10.60
CA SER A 94 3.80 27.16 10.14
C SER A 94 4.71 27.78 9.07
N VAL A 95 6.01 27.57 9.19
CA VAL A 95 7.01 27.97 8.21
C VAL A 95 7.66 26.73 7.60
N LEU A 96 7.68 26.64 6.27
CA LEU A 96 8.34 25.53 5.56
C LEU A 96 9.84 25.82 5.37
N GLY A 97 10.69 24.97 5.94
CA GLY A 97 12.15 24.97 5.76
C GLY A 97 12.67 23.69 5.12
N ALA A 98 13.99 23.60 4.92
CA ALA A 98 14.65 22.43 4.31
C ALA A 98 14.44 21.13 5.12
N ASP A 99 14.27 21.23 6.44
CA ASP A 99 14.04 20.09 7.33
C ASP A 99 12.55 19.81 7.59
N GLY A 100 11.64 20.50 6.90
CA GLY A 100 10.19 20.37 7.06
C GLY A 100 9.53 21.61 7.68
N TRP A 101 8.38 21.40 8.32
CA TRP A 101 7.57 22.48 8.90
C TRP A 101 8.00 22.82 10.33
N THR A 102 8.12 24.12 10.61
CA THR A 102 8.41 24.66 11.96
C THR A 102 7.31 25.62 12.39
N LEU A 103 6.90 25.57 13.67
CA LEU A 103 5.97 26.56 14.22
C LEU A 103 6.72 27.82 14.64
N VAL A 104 6.21 28.98 14.20
CA VAL A 104 6.73 30.30 14.53
C VAL A 104 5.59 31.13 15.10
N ARG A 105 5.91 32.10 15.97
CA ARG A 105 4.95 33.07 16.50
C ARG A 105 5.44 34.50 16.31
N LEU A 106 4.49 35.42 16.13
CA LEU A 106 4.70 36.87 16.19
C LEU A 106 3.61 37.53 17.03
N PRO A 107 3.85 38.74 17.61
CA PRO A 107 2.83 39.45 18.35
C PRO A 107 1.62 39.77 17.46
N TRP A 108 0.41 39.57 17.97
CA TRP A 108 -0.80 39.99 17.27
C TRP A 108 -0.91 41.52 17.29
N ALA A 109 -0.48 42.16 16.19
CA ALA A 109 -0.41 43.61 16.07
C ALA A 109 -0.95 44.09 14.69
N PRO A 110 -2.28 44.19 14.52
CA PRO A 110 -2.90 44.62 13.26
C PRO A 110 -2.48 46.00 12.76
N ASP A 111 -2.13 46.89 13.69
CA ASP A 111 -1.58 48.21 13.44
C ASP A 111 -0.21 48.18 12.73
N ARG A 112 0.50 47.04 12.77
CA ARG A 112 1.81 46.86 12.13
C ARG A 112 1.72 46.21 10.74
N TRP A 113 0.53 45.84 10.28
CA TRP A 113 0.38 45.24 8.96
C TRP A 113 0.64 46.28 7.87
N PHE A 114 1.35 45.86 6.84
CA PHE A 114 1.87 46.76 5.81
C PHE A 114 1.17 46.53 4.47
N GLU A 115 1.43 47.42 3.53
CA GLU A 115 0.88 47.31 2.17
C GLU A 115 1.38 46.03 1.50
N PRO A 116 0.51 45.21 0.87
CA PRO A 116 0.95 43.99 0.23
C PRO A 116 2.04 44.22 -0.80
N LEU A 117 3.04 43.34 -0.82
CA LEU A 117 4.05 43.32 -1.87
C LEU A 117 3.38 43.12 -3.24
N PRO A 118 4.00 43.61 -4.33
CA PRO A 118 3.45 43.46 -5.67
C PRO A 118 3.15 41.99 -6.01
N GLU A 119 2.02 41.75 -6.67
CA GLU A 119 1.65 40.41 -7.12
C GLU A 119 2.74 39.86 -8.06
N ASP A 120 3.17 38.64 -7.78
CA ASP A 120 4.16 37.91 -8.56
C ASP A 120 3.65 37.77 -10.02
N PRO A 121 4.49 38.04 -11.03
CA PRO A 121 4.13 37.90 -12.43
C PRO A 121 3.42 36.58 -12.79
N ARG A 122 3.72 35.47 -12.08
CA ARG A 122 3.08 34.16 -12.29
C ARG A 122 1.58 34.14 -12.00
N PHE A 123 1.07 35.10 -11.23
CA PHE A 123 -0.34 35.23 -10.89
C PHE A 123 -1.05 36.38 -11.62
N ARG A 124 -0.31 37.23 -12.34
CA ARG A 124 -0.91 38.30 -13.12
C ARG A 124 -1.72 37.73 -14.28
N SER A 125 -2.89 38.31 -14.53
CA SER A 125 -3.61 38.02 -15.76
C SER A 125 -2.80 38.56 -16.96
N PRO A 126 -2.68 37.81 -18.07
CA PRO A 126 -2.13 38.37 -19.30
C PRO A 126 -2.95 39.59 -19.71
N PRO A 127 -2.33 40.63 -20.31
CA PRO A 127 -3.07 41.80 -20.79
C PRO A 127 -4.20 41.34 -21.71
N GLN A 128 -5.44 41.71 -21.38
CA GLN A 128 -6.55 41.49 -22.30
C GLN A 128 -6.44 42.56 -23.40
N ASP A 129 -6.29 42.13 -24.66
CA ASP A 129 -6.43 43.04 -25.79
C ASP A 129 -7.86 43.60 -25.80
N PRO A 130 -8.07 44.93 -25.78
CA PRO A 130 -9.40 45.53 -25.69
C PRO A 130 -10.35 45.14 -26.85
N GLY A 131 -9.80 44.65 -27.97
CA GLY A 131 -10.57 44.15 -29.12
C GLY A 131 -10.92 42.65 -29.09
N THR A 132 -10.36 41.89 -28.14
CA THR A 132 -10.62 40.44 -27.94
C THR A 132 -11.03 40.16 -26.51
N ALA A 133 -11.82 41.06 -25.92
CA ALA A 133 -12.61 40.73 -24.74
C ALA A 133 -13.63 39.66 -25.15
N ALA A 134 -13.19 38.40 -25.21
CA ALA A 134 -14.08 37.30 -24.93
C ALA A 134 -14.79 37.68 -23.62
N PRO A 135 -16.13 37.60 -23.54
CA PRO A 135 -16.84 37.89 -22.31
C PRO A 135 -16.11 37.18 -21.18
N PRO A 136 -15.93 37.82 -20.00
CA PRO A 136 -15.23 37.20 -18.89
C PRO A 136 -15.76 35.79 -18.80
N ALA A 137 -14.89 34.79 -19.03
CA ALA A 137 -15.34 33.41 -19.13
C ALA A 137 -16.18 33.18 -17.89
N ARG A 138 -17.51 33.16 -18.05
CA ARG A 138 -18.41 32.83 -16.96
C ARG A 138 -17.83 31.51 -16.49
N GLY A 139 -17.32 31.47 -15.27
CA GLY A 139 -17.00 30.20 -14.64
C GLY A 139 -18.19 29.29 -14.95
N PRO A 140 -17.95 28.08 -15.47
CA PRO A 140 -18.95 27.29 -16.18
C PRO A 140 -20.31 27.46 -15.51
N ASP A 141 -21.30 27.99 -16.26
CA ASP A 141 -22.65 28.20 -15.75
C ASP A 141 -23.06 26.87 -15.09
N TRP A 142 -23.06 26.82 -13.76
CA TRP A 142 -23.30 25.60 -12.97
C TRP A 142 -24.72 25.05 -13.22
N THR A 143 -25.52 25.79 -13.98
CA THR A 143 -26.87 25.46 -14.44
C THR A 143 -26.90 24.52 -15.65
N ASP A 144 -25.83 24.45 -16.46
CA ASP A 144 -25.75 23.53 -17.61
C ASP A 144 -25.09 22.20 -17.21
N SER A 145 -25.58 21.61 -16.12
CA SER A 145 -25.17 20.26 -15.71
C SER A 145 -25.90 19.22 -16.57
N GLY A 146 -25.36 18.93 -17.75
CA GLY A 146 -25.73 17.74 -18.49
C GLY A 146 -25.48 16.47 -17.66
N SER A 147 -26.13 15.36 -18.00
CA SER A 147 -25.90 14.07 -17.32
C SER A 147 -24.41 13.72 -17.36
N TRP A 148 -23.81 13.43 -16.20
CA TRP A 148 -22.38 13.15 -16.10
C TRP A 148 -21.94 12.00 -17.01
N SER A 149 -20.91 12.24 -17.83
CA SER A 149 -20.25 11.22 -18.66
C SER A 149 -18.79 11.07 -18.25
N GLY A 150 -18.43 9.92 -17.65
CA GLY A 150 -17.06 9.63 -17.26
C GLY A 150 -16.11 9.29 -18.43
N ARG A 151 -16.59 9.24 -19.68
CA ARG A 151 -15.77 8.76 -20.82
C ARG A 151 -14.54 9.65 -21.08
N SER A 152 -14.69 10.97 -20.97
CA SER A 152 -13.58 11.92 -21.11
C SER A 152 -12.54 11.79 -20.02
N THR A 153 -12.91 11.21 -18.88
CA THR A 153 -12.00 10.97 -17.75
C THR A 153 -11.28 9.63 -17.79
N LEU A 154 -11.71 8.69 -18.65
CA LEU A 154 -11.13 7.35 -18.78
C LEU A 154 -9.96 7.27 -19.78
N VAL A 155 -9.46 8.39 -20.30
CA VAL A 155 -8.19 8.41 -21.04
C VAL A 155 -7.00 8.27 -20.09
N PRO A 156 -5.88 7.65 -20.50
CA PRO A 156 -4.66 7.52 -19.69
C PRO A 156 -4.28 8.81 -18.97
N ARG A 157 -4.11 8.77 -17.64
CA ARG A 157 -3.79 9.97 -16.83
C ARG A 157 -2.37 10.00 -16.30
N TYR A 158 -1.69 8.87 -16.28
CA TYR A 158 -0.34 8.74 -15.76
C TYR A 158 0.40 7.65 -16.51
N VAL A 159 1.73 7.72 -16.47
CA VAL A 159 2.62 6.61 -16.82
C VAL A 159 3.59 6.44 -15.67
N LEU A 160 3.61 5.26 -15.07
CA LEU A 160 4.49 4.91 -13.96
C LEU A 160 5.49 3.85 -14.41
N PRO A 161 6.80 4.02 -14.13
CA PRO A 161 7.78 2.98 -14.37
C PRO A 161 7.54 1.81 -13.40
N LEU A 162 7.69 0.60 -13.92
CA LEU A 162 7.64 -0.64 -13.15
C LEU A 162 8.98 -1.37 -13.28
N ALA A 163 9.42 -1.98 -12.19
CA ALA A 163 10.52 -2.92 -12.19
C ALA A 163 10.17 -4.11 -11.29
N ALA A 164 10.49 -5.32 -11.74
CA ALA A 164 10.37 -6.54 -10.96
C ALA A 164 11.72 -7.26 -10.95
N ALA A 165 12.15 -7.71 -9.78
CA ALA A 165 13.35 -8.51 -9.64
C ALA A 165 13.19 -9.85 -10.36
N GLY A 166 14.30 -10.39 -10.86
CA GLY A 166 14.38 -11.77 -11.31
C GLY A 166 14.24 -12.73 -10.13
N GLU A 167 13.91 -13.99 -10.44
CA GLU A 167 13.86 -15.08 -9.47
C GLU A 167 15.10 -15.95 -9.66
N GLY A 168 15.72 -16.36 -8.56
CA GLY A 168 16.80 -17.34 -8.54
C GLY A 168 16.43 -18.55 -7.68
N ARG A 169 16.89 -19.74 -8.08
CA ARG A 169 16.73 -20.99 -7.32
C ARG A 169 18.04 -21.77 -7.35
N GLY A 170 18.51 -22.21 -6.18
CA GLY A 170 19.75 -22.99 -6.08
C GLY A 170 21.00 -22.28 -6.62
N GLY A 171 21.04 -20.95 -6.59
CA GLY A 171 22.15 -20.15 -7.17
C GLY A 171 21.99 -19.83 -8.66
N THR A 172 21.03 -20.45 -9.35
CA THR A 172 20.74 -20.24 -10.77
C THR A 172 19.64 -19.19 -10.96
N ARG A 173 19.82 -18.24 -11.88
CA ARG A 173 18.78 -17.24 -12.21
C ARG A 173 17.75 -17.84 -13.17
N VAL A 174 16.57 -18.13 -12.66
CA VAL A 174 15.49 -18.82 -13.40
C VAL A 174 14.51 -17.85 -14.08
N MET A 175 14.49 -16.58 -13.68
CA MET A 175 13.70 -15.53 -14.32
C MET A 175 14.52 -14.24 -14.41
N ALA A 176 14.51 -13.56 -15.57
CA ALA A 176 15.15 -12.25 -15.70
C ALA A 176 14.50 -11.19 -14.80
N HIS A 177 15.27 -10.14 -14.53
CA HIS A 177 14.69 -8.87 -14.11
C HIS A 177 13.71 -8.38 -15.19
N ARG A 178 12.71 -7.61 -14.81
CA ARG A 178 11.73 -7.05 -15.75
C ARG A 178 11.60 -5.57 -15.50
N VAL A 179 11.50 -4.79 -16.57
CA VAL A 179 11.23 -3.36 -16.52
C VAL A 179 10.09 -3.03 -17.47
N GLY A 180 9.33 -2.00 -17.17
CA GLY A 180 8.22 -1.61 -18.02
C GLY A 180 7.42 -0.48 -17.43
N LEU A 181 6.15 -0.41 -17.79
CA LEU A 181 5.30 0.73 -17.50
C LEU A 181 3.91 0.26 -17.08
N SER A 182 3.26 1.02 -16.19
CA SER A 182 1.81 1.00 -16.02
C SER A 182 1.20 2.34 -16.36
N THR A 183 -0.04 2.29 -16.83
CA THR A 183 -0.87 3.44 -17.12
C THR A 183 -2.31 3.12 -16.72
N GLY A 184 -3.09 4.14 -16.42
CA GLY A 184 -4.49 3.94 -16.10
C GLY A 184 -5.28 5.23 -16.06
N ALA A 185 -6.55 5.08 -15.77
CA ALA A 185 -7.47 6.19 -15.59
C ALA A 185 -8.59 5.82 -14.63
N GLY A 186 -9.24 6.85 -14.09
CA GLY A 186 -10.47 6.72 -13.31
C GLY A 186 -11.41 7.86 -13.62
N ASP A 187 -12.71 7.62 -13.54
CA ASP A 187 -13.66 8.73 -13.61
C ASP A 187 -13.65 9.60 -12.35
N ALA A 188 -14.05 10.86 -12.48
CA ALA A 188 -14.00 11.82 -11.38
C ALA A 188 -14.89 11.45 -10.19
N LEU A 189 -15.87 10.56 -10.37
CA LEU A 189 -16.72 10.04 -9.30
C LEU A 189 -16.15 8.74 -8.69
N GLY A 190 -15.02 8.25 -9.20
CA GLY A 190 -14.39 7.01 -8.77
C GLY A 190 -15.18 5.74 -9.11
N ARG A 191 -16.19 5.83 -10.01
CA ARG A 191 -17.07 4.69 -10.31
C ARG A 191 -16.43 3.63 -11.17
N THR A 192 -15.51 4.02 -12.04
CA THR A 192 -14.84 3.18 -13.01
C THR A 192 -13.39 3.54 -13.03
N ARG A 193 -12.54 2.52 -12.91
CA ARG A 193 -11.09 2.65 -13.05
C ARG A 193 -10.57 1.53 -13.92
N TRP A 194 -9.56 1.81 -14.72
CA TRP A 194 -8.81 0.77 -15.42
C TRP A 194 -7.32 1.01 -15.31
N GLU A 195 -6.57 -0.08 -15.36
CA GLU A 195 -5.11 -0.09 -15.32
C GLU A 195 -4.60 -1.08 -16.34
N ALA A 196 -3.62 -0.66 -17.14
CA ALA A 196 -2.86 -1.52 -18.02
C ALA A 196 -1.38 -1.50 -17.60
N ARG A 197 -0.73 -2.65 -17.70
CA ARG A 197 0.69 -2.79 -17.41
C ARG A 197 1.38 -3.65 -18.46
N TYR A 198 2.64 -3.35 -18.67
CA TYR A 198 3.54 -4.10 -19.55
C TYR A 198 4.91 -4.20 -18.90
N LEU A 199 5.53 -5.37 -18.98
CA LEU A 199 6.86 -5.64 -18.45
C LEU A 199 7.67 -6.43 -19.50
N GLU A 200 8.79 -5.86 -19.92
CA GLU A 200 9.80 -6.50 -20.76
C GLU A 200 10.89 -7.12 -19.87
N PRO A 201 11.32 -8.36 -20.15
CA PRO A 201 12.46 -8.95 -19.49
C PRO A 201 13.79 -8.30 -19.90
N VAL A 202 14.73 -8.17 -18.96
CA VAL A 202 16.06 -7.56 -19.16
C VAL A 202 17.13 -8.40 -18.47
N GLY A 203 18.20 -8.71 -19.20
CA GLY A 203 19.35 -9.50 -18.72
C GLY A 203 19.25 -10.99 -19.05
N ALA A 204 20.23 -11.77 -18.55
CA ALA A 204 20.27 -13.23 -18.71
C ALA A 204 19.29 -13.95 -17.76
N GLY A 205 18.79 -15.11 -18.19
CA GLY A 205 17.68 -15.85 -17.57
C GLY A 205 16.41 -15.71 -18.42
N VAL A 206 15.90 -16.80 -18.99
CA VAL A 206 14.89 -16.71 -20.05
C VAL A 206 13.49 -16.45 -19.49
N SER A 207 12.99 -15.22 -19.66
CA SER A 207 11.61 -14.85 -19.33
C SER A 207 10.88 -14.30 -20.55
N GLY A 208 9.57 -14.49 -20.60
CA GLY A 208 8.72 -13.88 -21.62
C GLY A 208 8.07 -12.60 -21.12
N ARG A 209 7.42 -11.90 -22.05
CA ARG A 209 6.69 -10.65 -21.78
C ARG A 209 5.51 -10.88 -20.86
N GLU A 210 5.31 -9.95 -19.93
CA GLU A 210 4.13 -9.89 -19.08
C GLU A 210 3.28 -8.67 -19.43
N ALA A 211 1.98 -8.86 -19.40
CA ALA A 211 1.02 -7.81 -19.67
C ALA A 211 -0.24 -8.05 -18.85
N GLY A 212 -0.93 -6.97 -18.50
CA GLY A 212 -2.22 -7.06 -17.84
C GLY A 212 -3.09 -5.86 -18.13
N LEU A 213 -4.40 -6.09 -18.17
CA LEU A 213 -5.43 -5.06 -18.22
C LEU A 213 -6.48 -5.41 -17.18
N GLY A 214 -6.82 -4.46 -16.33
CA GLY A 214 -7.88 -4.58 -15.34
C GLY A 214 -8.84 -3.41 -15.44
N ILE A 215 -10.12 -3.68 -15.25
CA ILE A 215 -11.17 -2.67 -15.06
C ILE A 215 -11.96 -3.01 -13.80
N THR A 216 -12.18 -2.03 -12.94
CA THR A 216 -13.07 -2.13 -11.80
C THR A 216 -14.19 -1.11 -11.96
N ARG A 217 -15.41 -1.52 -11.66
CA ARG A 217 -16.58 -0.66 -11.59
C ARG A 217 -17.22 -0.77 -10.21
N GLU A 218 -17.24 0.33 -9.47
CA GLU A 218 -18.00 0.48 -8.24
C GLU A 218 -19.50 0.54 -8.59
N GLY A 219 -20.27 -0.31 -7.91
CA GLY A 219 -21.71 -0.33 -7.92
C GLY A 219 -22.30 0.47 -6.75
N PRO A 220 -23.63 0.56 -6.67
CA PRO A 220 -24.29 1.12 -5.51
C PRO A 220 -24.01 0.27 -4.26
N LEU A 221 -24.10 0.88 -3.06
CA LEU A 221 -24.03 0.19 -1.76
C LEU A 221 -22.67 -0.48 -1.42
N GLY A 222 -21.55 0.04 -1.94
CA GLY A 222 -20.21 -0.42 -1.53
C GLY A 222 -19.75 -1.75 -2.15
N GLY A 223 -20.42 -2.19 -3.21
CA GLY A 223 -20.01 -3.32 -4.04
C GLY A 223 -19.19 -2.87 -5.26
N SER A 224 -18.28 -3.70 -5.74
CA SER A 224 -17.52 -3.51 -6.99
C SER A 224 -17.53 -4.77 -7.84
N LEU A 225 -17.64 -4.58 -9.15
CA LEU A 225 -17.38 -5.57 -10.18
C LEU A 225 -15.99 -5.33 -10.74
N PHE A 226 -15.22 -6.39 -10.98
CA PHE A 226 -13.95 -6.26 -11.67
C PHE A 226 -13.82 -7.32 -12.75
N LEU A 227 -13.12 -6.94 -13.83
CA LEU A 227 -12.70 -7.81 -14.92
C LEU A 227 -11.22 -7.55 -15.14
N SER A 228 -10.45 -8.62 -15.33
CA SER A 228 -9.03 -8.52 -15.62
C SER A 228 -8.59 -9.62 -16.56
N ALA A 229 -7.61 -9.30 -17.39
CA ALA A 229 -6.89 -10.25 -18.22
C ALA A 229 -5.40 -10.05 -17.98
N ASP A 230 -4.67 -11.11 -17.68
CA ASP A 230 -3.24 -11.08 -17.41
C ASP A 230 -2.50 -12.24 -18.08
N GLN A 231 -1.25 -11.97 -18.44
CA GLN A 231 -0.26 -12.97 -18.81
C GLN A 231 0.95 -12.80 -17.89
N SER A 232 1.31 -13.88 -17.20
CA SER A 232 2.45 -13.92 -16.30
C SER A 232 3.32 -15.14 -16.54
N TRP A 233 4.57 -15.05 -16.09
CA TRP A 233 5.53 -16.14 -16.13
C TRP A 233 5.94 -16.54 -14.72
N THR A 234 5.92 -17.84 -14.45
CA THR A 234 6.32 -18.42 -13.17
C THR A 234 7.19 -19.66 -13.39
N VAL A 235 7.92 -20.05 -12.36
CA VAL A 235 8.72 -21.29 -12.35
C VAL A 235 8.15 -22.23 -11.29
N PRO A 236 7.10 -23.02 -11.59
CA PRO A 236 6.42 -23.83 -10.58
C PRO A 236 7.26 -24.93 -9.95
N GLY A 237 8.35 -25.39 -10.59
CA GLY A 237 9.11 -26.54 -10.08
C GLY A 237 10.53 -26.66 -10.63
N LEU A 238 11.30 -27.53 -9.97
CA LEU A 238 12.65 -27.95 -10.32
C LEU A 238 12.67 -29.48 -10.34
N VAL A 239 13.28 -30.06 -11.37
CA VAL A 239 13.57 -31.47 -11.52
C VAL A 239 15.08 -31.58 -11.64
N ARG A 240 15.73 -32.44 -10.86
CA ARG A 240 17.16 -32.68 -11.01
C ARG A 240 17.34 -33.99 -11.78
N ARG A 241 18.11 -33.95 -12.87
CA ARG A 241 18.50 -35.12 -13.63
C ARG A 241 19.86 -35.57 -13.15
N ASP A 242 19.95 -36.74 -12.54
CA ASP A 242 21.23 -37.33 -12.17
C ASP A 242 21.78 -38.10 -13.37
N GLU A 243 22.96 -37.72 -13.88
CA GLU A 243 23.53 -38.35 -15.08
C GLU A 243 24.19 -39.70 -14.79
N ASP A 244 24.78 -39.87 -13.60
CA ASP A 244 25.63 -41.04 -13.28
C ASP A 244 25.13 -41.89 -12.09
N GLY A 245 23.97 -41.57 -11.49
CA GLY A 245 23.47 -42.24 -10.28
C GLY A 245 24.35 -42.07 -9.04
N SER A 246 25.36 -41.21 -9.11
CA SER A 246 26.34 -40.90 -8.06
C SER A 246 25.87 -39.82 -7.08
N GLY A 247 24.68 -39.24 -7.29
CA GLY A 247 24.10 -38.18 -6.46
C GLY A 247 24.86 -36.84 -6.47
N THR A 248 25.99 -36.77 -7.16
CA THR A 248 26.99 -35.69 -7.08
C THR A 248 27.36 -35.19 -8.49
N GLY A 249 26.37 -34.96 -9.35
CA GLY A 249 26.61 -34.43 -10.70
C GLY A 249 25.38 -34.10 -11.53
N GLY A 250 24.22 -33.85 -10.91
CA GLY A 250 22.97 -33.69 -11.67
C GLY A 250 22.73 -32.28 -12.27
N GLU A 251 22.14 -32.26 -13.47
CA GLU A 251 21.62 -31.07 -14.16
C GLU A 251 20.29 -30.63 -13.54
N ASP A 252 20.17 -29.34 -13.24
CA ASP A 252 18.93 -28.74 -12.73
C ASP A 252 18.03 -28.30 -13.89
N ILE A 253 16.85 -28.92 -14.00
CA ILE A 253 15.83 -28.67 -15.02
C ILE A 253 14.65 -27.95 -14.39
N PHE A 254 14.33 -26.76 -14.90
CA PHE A 254 13.24 -25.94 -14.39
C PHE A 254 11.97 -26.14 -15.23
N VAL A 255 10.83 -26.23 -14.55
CA VAL A 255 9.52 -26.15 -15.22
C VAL A 255 9.11 -24.69 -15.25
N ARG A 256 9.03 -24.11 -16.45
CA ARG A 256 8.54 -22.75 -16.67
C ARG A 256 7.10 -22.78 -17.13
N ALA A 257 6.26 -21.92 -16.55
CA ALA A 257 4.85 -21.79 -16.89
C ALA A 257 4.53 -20.38 -17.37
N ARG A 258 3.92 -20.28 -18.55
CA ARG A 258 3.20 -19.08 -18.99
C ARG A 258 1.73 -19.25 -18.63
N GLU A 259 1.25 -18.52 -17.63
CA GLU A 259 -0.16 -18.47 -17.25
C GLU A 259 -0.82 -17.31 -17.98
N ARG A 260 -1.94 -17.58 -18.68
CA ARG A 260 -2.88 -16.57 -19.16
C ARG A 260 -4.16 -16.72 -18.39
N ARG A 261 -4.63 -15.62 -17.80
CA ARG A 261 -5.76 -15.65 -16.91
C ARG A 261 -6.74 -14.54 -17.24
N VAL A 262 -8.02 -14.89 -17.31
CA VAL A 262 -9.12 -13.92 -17.41
C VAL A 262 -9.99 -14.12 -16.19
N THR A 263 -10.07 -13.10 -15.33
CA THR A 263 -10.79 -13.15 -14.06
C THR A 263 -11.92 -12.13 -14.06
N THR A 264 -13.11 -12.55 -13.63
CA THR A 264 -14.23 -11.67 -13.31
C THR A 264 -14.72 -11.95 -11.90
N GLY A 265 -15.25 -10.94 -11.22
CA GLY A 265 -15.76 -11.16 -9.88
C GLY A 265 -16.40 -9.94 -9.23
N LEU A 266 -16.95 -10.20 -8.05
CA LEU A 266 -17.63 -9.22 -7.23
C LEU A 266 -16.90 -9.08 -5.91
N ARG A 267 -16.84 -7.86 -5.38
CA ARG A 267 -16.38 -7.55 -4.03
C ARG A 267 -17.41 -6.66 -3.35
N GLY A 268 -17.83 -7.03 -2.15
CA GLY A 268 -18.72 -6.22 -1.31
C GLY A 268 -18.00 -5.76 -0.04
N THR A 269 -18.24 -4.52 0.36
CA THR A 269 -17.77 -3.97 1.65
C THR A 269 -18.97 -3.43 2.43
N ASP A 270 -19.23 -3.99 3.61
CA ASP A 270 -20.28 -3.55 4.54
C ASP A 270 -19.63 -2.96 5.80
N PRO A 271 -19.47 -1.62 5.89
CA PRO A 271 -19.00 -0.96 7.10
C PRO A 271 -20.11 -0.93 8.16
N ARG A 272 -19.78 -1.38 9.37
CA ARG A 272 -20.64 -1.33 10.56
C ARG A 272 -19.92 -0.60 11.69
N ASP A 273 -20.66 -0.23 12.73
CA ASP A 273 -20.06 0.41 13.90
C ASP A 273 -18.95 -0.47 14.49
N GLY A 274 -17.72 0.04 14.39
CA GLY A 274 -16.52 -0.59 14.91
C GLY A 274 -15.96 -1.78 14.13
N HIS A 275 -16.55 -2.22 13.01
CA HIS A 275 -16.02 -3.29 12.18
C HIS A 275 -16.46 -3.22 10.71
N THR A 276 -15.68 -3.79 9.80
CA THR A 276 -15.96 -3.87 8.37
C THR A 276 -16.00 -5.32 7.92
N ARG A 277 -17.01 -5.66 7.13
CA ARG A 277 -17.12 -6.98 6.50
C ARG A 277 -16.77 -6.84 5.02
N VAL A 278 -15.95 -7.75 4.52
CA VAL A 278 -15.53 -7.79 3.12
C VAL A 278 -15.82 -9.16 2.56
N GLY A 279 -16.60 -9.23 1.49
CA GLY A 279 -16.82 -10.43 0.71
C GLY A 279 -16.23 -10.30 -0.68
N ARG A 280 -15.67 -11.37 -1.24
CA ARG A 280 -15.17 -11.43 -2.62
C ARG A 280 -15.49 -12.79 -3.22
N VAL A 281 -16.00 -12.79 -4.44
CA VAL A 281 -16.21 -14.01 -5.24
C VAL A 281 -15.65 -13.77 -6.62
N GLU A 282 -14.89 -14.73 -7.12
CA GLU A 282 -14.18 -14.64 -8.39
C GLU A 282 -14.31 -15.94 -9.17
N VAL A 283 -14.36 -15.80 -10.49
CA VAL A 283 -14.23 -16.89 -11.44
C VAL A 283 -13.17 -16.51 -12.47
N ALA A 284 -12.29 -17.44 -12.78
CA ALA A 284 -11.24 -17.25 -13.78
C ALA A 284 -11.14 -18.42 -14.74
N GLY A 285 -10.98 -18.11 -16.03
CA GLY A 285 -10.45 -19.04 -17.01
C GLY A 285 -8.93 -18.91 -17.04
N VAL A 286 -8.22 -20.03 -16.95
CA VAL A 286 -6.75 -20.06 -16.89
C VAL A 286 -6.21 -20.99 -17.96
N SER A 287 -5.18 -20.57 -18.68
CA SER A 287 -4.47 -21.39 -19.65
C SER A 287 -2.98 -21.35 -19.35
N ASP A 288 -2.42 -22.52 -19.06
CA ASP A 288 -1.00 -22.70 -18.77
C ASP A 288 -0.30 -23.34 -19.97
N VAL A 289 0.84 -22.78 -20.34
CA VAL A 289 1.80 -23.42 -21.25
C VAL A 289 3.10 -23.66 -20.49
N LEU A 290 3.41 -24.94 -20.30
CA LEU A 290 4.58 -25.42 -19.58
C LEU A 290 5.71 -25.75 -20.56
N ALA A 291 6.93 -25.43 -20.19
CA ALA A 291 8.15 -25.81 -20.89
C ALA A 291 9.21 -26.26 -19.89
N LEU A 292 10.05 -27.22 -20.28
CA LEU A 292 11.27 -27.55 -19.54
C LEU A 292 12.39 -26.66 -20.04
N VAL A 293 13.13 -26.08 -19.11
CA VAL A 293 14.31 -25.27 -19.42
C VAL A 293 15.50 -25.65 -18.54
N ASP A 294 16.70 -25.55 -19.08
CA ASP A 294 17.96 -25.75 -18.36
C ASP A 294 18.29 -24.54 -17.46
N GLY A 295 19.45 -24.58 -16.80
CA GLY A 295 19.94 -23.50 -15.93
C GLY A 295 20.31 -22.20 -16.67
N GLU A 296 20.44 -22.22 -17.99
CA GLU A 296 20.66 -21.04 -18.84
C GLU A 296 19.33 -20.52 -19.42
N GLY A 297 18.24 -21.28 -19.25
CA GLY A 297 16.88 -21.01 -19.70
C GLY A 297 16.57 -21.47 -21.13
N GLY A 298 17.48 -22.22 -21.74
CA GLY A 298 17.32 -22.90 -23.03
C GLY A 298 16.37 -24.11 -22.93
N PRO A 299 15.79 -24.58 -24.05
CA PRO A 299 14.97 -25.79 -24.04
C PRO A 299 15.83 -27.03 -23.74
N VAL A 300 15.38 -27.89 -22.83
CA VAL A 300 16.10 -29.14 -22.53
C VAL A 300 15.88 -30.16 -23.65
N GLU A 301 16.97 -30.65 -24.24
CA GLU A 301 16.91 -31.69 -25.27
C GLU A 301 16.59 -33.08 -24.68
N GLY A 302 15.86 -33.90 -25.44
CA GLY A 302 15.52 -35.27 -25.05
C GLY A 302 14.41 -35.42 -24.00
N LEU A 303 14.01 -34.34 -23.31
CA LEU A 303 12.92 -34.37 -22.34
C LEU A 303 11.71 -33.56 -22.82
N ARG A 304 10.52 -34.13 -22.63
CA ARG A 304 9.26 -33.49 -23.02
C ARG A 304 8.24 -33.70 -21.93
N LEU A 305 7.50 -32.64 -21.61
CA LEU A 305 6.32 -32.78 -20.77
C LEU A 305 5.25 -33.55 -21.53
N ALA A 306 4.73 -34.61 -20.93
CA ALA A 306 3.61 -35.36 -21.49
C ALA A 306 2.41 -34.45 -21.80
N ARG A 307 2.23 -33.38 -21.01
CA ARG A 307 1.17 -32.38 -21.19
C ARG A 307 1.72 -30.96 -21.00
N PRO A 308 2.20 -30.32 -22.07
CA PRO A 308 2.76 -28.96 -22.01
C PRO A 308 1.67 -27.88 -22.01
N ARG A 309 0.40 -28.21 -22.22
CA ARG A 309 -0.71 -27.25 -22.19
C ARG A 309 -1.78 -27.74 -21.22
N ARG A 310 -2.28 -26.84 -20.37
CA ARG A 310 -3.39 -27.11 -19.46
C ARG A 310 -4.36 -25.96 -19.45
N SER A 311 -5.63 -26.27 -19.24
CA SER A 311 -6.70 -25.29 -19.15
C SER A 311 -7.47 -25.53 -17.86
N PHE A 312 -7.76 -24.47 -17.12
CA PHE A 312 -8.47 -24.56 -15.87
C PHE A 312 -9.63 -23.59 -15.81
N LEU A 313 -10.68 -24.02 -15.10
CA LEU A 313 -11.68 -23.13 -14.53
C LEU A 313 -11.40 -23.00 -13.04
N GLU A 314 -11.27 -21.77 -12.55
CA GLU A 314 -10.94 -21.50 -11.15
C GLU A 314 -12.01 -20.62 -10.50
N GLY A 315 -12.55 -21.06 -9.37
CA GLY A 315 -13.43 -20.27 -8.51
C GLY A 315 -12.72 -19.94 -7.19
N THR A 316 -12.82 -18.69 -6.73
CA THR A 316 -12.34 -18.26 -5.41
C THR A 316 -13.45 -17.52 -4.68
N ALA A 317 -13.67 -17.84 -3.40
CA ALA A 317 -14.54 -17.11 -2.50
C ALA A 317 -13.76 -16.72 -1.24
N GLN A 318 -13.90 -15.47 -0.80
CA GLN A 318 -13.25 -14.95 0.39
C GLN A 318 -14.22 -14.12 1.22
N LEU A 319 -14.23 -14.36 2.53
CA LEU A 319 -14.97 -13.59 3.52
C LEU A 319 -14.00 -13.08 4.57
N SER A 320 -14.13 -11.82 4.96
CA SER A 320 -13.31 -11.22 6.00
C SER A 320 -14.12 -10.30 6.89
N ILE A 321 -13.82 -10.33 8.19
CA ILE A 321 -14.34 -9.40 9.18
C ILE A 321 -13.14 -8.73 9.83
N GLN A 322 -13.15 -7.40 9.87
CA GLN A 322 -12.03 -6.58 10.32
C GLN A 322 -12.53 -5.55 11.32
N ALA A 323 -12.02 -5.60 12.54
CA ALA A 323 -12.32 -4.62 13.60
C ALA A 323 -11.02 -3.97 14.07
N VAL A 324 -10.16 -3.58 13.11
CA VAL A 324 -8.82 -3.07 13.39
C VAL A 324 -8.84 -1.57 13.57
N ARG A 325 -8.19 -1.10 14.63
CA ARG A 325 -7.97 0.32 14.89
C ARG A 325 -6.48 0.62 14.93
N GLY A 326 -6.08 1.59 14.12
CA GLY A 326 -4.84 2.33 14.29
C GLY A 326 -5.10 3.59 15.12
N GLY A 327 -4.04 4.22 15.62
CA GLY A 327 -4.08 5.59 16.12
C GLY A 327 -3.10 6.45 15.34
N ALA A 328 -3.22 7.77 15.44
CA ALA A 328 -2.19 8.68 14.94
C ALA A 328 -0.81 8.26 15.47
N LEU A 329 0.21 8.26 14.61
CA LEU A 329 1.58 7.83 14.96
C LEU A 329 1.75 6.33 15.30
N SER A 330 0.72 5.51 15.13
CA SER A 330 0.85 4.04 15.21
C SER A 330 1.70 3.52 14.06
N LEU A 331 2.50 2.48 14.33
CA LEU A 331 3.12 1.65 13.30
C LEU A 331 2.08 1.12 12.31
N GLY A 332 1.00 0.56 12.85
CA GLY A 332 0.00 -0.15 12.08
C GLY A 332 -1.19 -0.49 12.97
N PRO A 333 -1.80 -1.67 12.82
CA PRO A 333 -2.83 -2.15 13.73
C PRO A 333 -2.36 -2.10 15.21
N ARG A 334 -3.09 -1.38 16.07
CA ARG A 334 -2.82 -1.30 17.52
C ARG A 334 -3.79 -2.14 18.33
N ARG A 335 -5.06 -2.15 17.91
CA ARG A 335 -6.13 -2.84 18.62
C ARG A 335 -7.07 -3.53 17.65
N GLY A 336 -7.60 -4.67 18.07
CA GLY A 336 -8.68 -5.36 17.37
C GLY A 336 -8.17 -6.59 16.64
N GLY A 337 -8.86 -6.99 15.57
CA GLY A 337 -8.51 -8.21 14.86
C GLY A 337 -9.10 -8.32 13.46
N VAL A 338 -8.58 -9.29 12.73
CA VAL A 338 -9.02 -9.71 11.40
C VAL A 338 -9.26 -11.20 11.41
N ALA A 339 -10.42 -11.60 10.91
CA ALA A 339 -10.69 -12.97 10.51
C ALA A 339 -10.88 -13.01 8.99
N THR A 340 -10.28 -13.99 8.33
CA THR A 340 -10.44 -14.23 6.90
C THR A 340 -10.61 -15.71 6.65
N LEU A 341 -11.60 -16.06 5.83
CA LEU A 341 -11.79 -17.40 5.28
C LEU A 341 -11.69 -17.30 3.77
N ARG A 342 -10.91 -18.18 3.13
CA ARG A 342 -10.77 -18.27 1.69
C ARG A 342 -10.97 -19.71 1.25
N ALA A 343 -11.87 -19.91 0.28
CA ALA A 343 -12.05 -21.17 -0.42
C ALA A 343 -11.67 -20.99 -1.89
N ARG A 344 -10.95 -21.95 -2.45
CA ARG A 344 -10.55 -21.97 -3.86
C ARG A 344 -10.76 -23.36 -4.44
N ALA A 345 -11.23 -23.42 -5.68
CA ALA A 345 -11.31 -24.65 -6.46
C ALA A 345 -10.79 -24.34 -7.88
N ARG A 346 -9.89 -25.16 -8.39
CA ARG A 346 -9.35 -25.10 -9.75
C ARG A 346 -9.57 -26.46 -10.38
N ALA A 347 -10.45 -26.53 -11.38
CA ALA A 347 -10.74 -27.74 -12.12
C ALA A 347 -9.93 -27.76 -13.42
N ASP A 348 -9.24 -28.86 -13.71
CA ASP A 348 -8.59 -29.10 -14.99
C ASP A 348 -9.66 -29.49 -16.01
N VAL A 349 -10.07 -28.54 -16.84
CA VAL A 349 -11.20 -28.75 -17.76
C VAL A 349 -10.82 -29.61 -18.97
N GLY A 350 -9.52 -29.82 -19.23
CA GLY A 350 -9.06 -30.71 -20.30
C GLY A 350 -9.00 -32.18 -19.87
N GLU A 351 -8.71 -32.42 -18.59
CA GLU A 351 -8.40 -33.76 -18.05
C GLU A 351 -9.28 -34.15 -16.85
N TRP A 352 -10.42 -33.49 -16.65
CA TRP A 352 -11.31 -33.75 -15.51
C TRP A 352 -11.62 -35.24 -15.40
N GLY A 353 -11.26 -35.85 -14.26
CA GLY A 353 -11.58 -37.24 -13.95
C GLY A 353 -10.81 -38.27 -14.78
N ARG A 354 -9.79 -37.85 -15.53
CA ARG A 354 -8.89 -38.72 -16.30
C ARG A 354 -7.56 -38.90 -15.57
N GLU A 355 -6.78 -39.86 -16.04
CA GLU A 355 -5.40 -40.03 -15.58
C GLU A 355 -4.60 -38.75 -15.84
N GLY A 356 -4.02 -38.17 -14.79
CA GLY A 356 -3.31 -36.88 -14.83
C GLY A 356 -4.20 -35.64 -14.70
N ASP A 357 -5.43 -35.79 -14.20
CA ASP A 357 -6.26 -34.69 -13.67
C ASP A 357 -5.44 -33.85 -12.67
N ALA A 358 -5.36 -32.55 -12.88
CA ALA A 358 -4.67 -31.61 -12.00
C ALA A 358 -5.62 -30.75 -11.14
N SER A 359 -6.88 -31.15 -11.05
CA SER A 359 -7.90 -30.46 -10.27
C SER A 359 -7.54 -30.43 -8.79
N ARG A 360 -7.73 -29.27 -8.17
CA ARG A 360 -7.41 -29.03 -6.77
C ARG A 360 -8.40 -28.10 -6.10
N ARG A 361 -8.55 -28.25 -4.80
CA ARG A 361 -9.35 -27.37 -3.94
C ARG A 361 -8.59 -27.10 -2.66
N ASP A 362 -8.68 -25.87 -2.18
CA ASP A 362 -8.08 -25.46 -0.91
C ASP A 362 -9.03 -24.58 -0.09
N LEU A 363 -8.94 -24.72 1.22
CA LEU A 363 -9.62 -23.91 2.21
C LEU A 363 -8.59 -23.39 3.19
N ALA A 364 -8.52 -22.07 3.35
CA ALA A 364 -7.58 -21.40 4.25
C ALA A 364 -8.32 -20.44 5.18
N GLY A 365 -8.03 -20.56 6.47
CA GLY A 365 -8.48 -19.65 7.53
C GLY A 365 -7.31 -18.85 8.07
N ARG A 366 -7.50 -17.55 8.28
CA ARG A 366 -6.53 -16.65 8.91
C ARG A 366 -7.20 -15.84 10.02
N LEU A 367 -6.56 -15.82 11.17
CA LEU A 367 -6.89 -14.97 12.31
C LEU A 367 -5.69 -14.10 12.65
N ALA A 368 -5.90 -12.83 12.91
CA ALA A 368 -4.88 -11.92 13.42
C ALA A 368 -5.49 -10.97 14.46
N GLY A 369 -4.72 -10.60 15.48
CA GLY A 369 -5.17 -9.74 16.56
C GLY A 369 -4.06 -8.87 17.12
N TRP A 370 -4.44 -7.71 17.65
CA TRP A 370 -3.54 -6.71 18.22
C TRP A 370 -4.09 -6.19 19.54
N ILE A 371 -3.22 -6.13 20.55
CA ILE A 371 -3.54 -5.68 21.90
C ILE A 371 -2.45 -4.71 22.36
N PRO A 372 -2.78 -3.46 22.71
CA PRO A 372 -1.81 -2.55 23.32
C PRO A 372 -1.50 -2.99 24.75
N LEU A 373 -0.23 -2.98 25.12
CA LEU A 373 0.28 -3.43 26.42
C LEU A 373 0.37 -2.30 27.47
N GLY A 374 0.04 -1.06 27.12
CA GLY A 374 0.05 0.08 28.04
C GLY A 374 -1.24 0.27 28.84
N ARG A 375 -1.20 1.19 29.81
CA ARG A 375 -2.36 1.52 30.66
C ARG A 375 -3.48 2.12 29.81
N ARG A 376 -4.72 1.65 30.05
CA ARG A 376 -5.95 1.97 29.30
C ARG A 376 -5.96 3.40 28.75
N GLY A 377 -5.90 3.51 27.42
CA GLY A 377 -6.29 4.71 26.69
C GLY A 377 -5.29 5.87 26.70
N SER A 378 -4.02 5.66 27.04
CA SER A 378 -3.05 6.77 27.01
C SER A 378 -2.97 7.36 25.60
N PRO A 379 -3.31 8.65 25.42
CA PRO A 379 -3.10 9.34 24.15
C PRO A 379 -1.59 9.39 23.86
N TYR A 380 -1.25 9.40 22.56
CA TYR A 380 0.13 9.44 22.04
C TYR A 380 0.95 10.64 22.53
N LEU A 381 0.29 11.63 23.10
CA LEU A 381 0.85 12.86 23.63
C LEU A 381 0.32 13.02 25.05
N ARG A 382 1.19 12.85 26.04
CA ARG A 382 0.88 13.30 27.40
C ARG A 382 1.47 14.70 27.51
N ALA A 383 0.60 15.72 27.54
CA ALA A 383 1.02 17.03 28.02
C ALA A 383 1.43 16.86 29.48
N LEU A 384 2.69 17.14 29.79
CA LEU A 384 3.10 17.29 31.18
C LEU A 384 2.56 18.61 31.74
N PRO A 385 2.50 18.79 33.07
CA PRO A 385 2.08 20.04 33.68
C PRO A 385 2.94 21.25 33.27
N GLU A 386 4.16 21.01 32.79
CA GLU A 386 5.04 22.06 32.28
C GLU A 386 4.67 22.46 30.84
N PRO A 387 4.35 23.75 30.59
CA PRO A 387 4.09 24.25 29.25
C PRO A 387 5.27 23.96 28.32
N GLY A 388 5.01 23.25 27.22
CA GLY A 388 5.99 23.04 26.15
C GLY A 388 6.64 21.66 26.07
N GLN A 389 6.44 20.77 27.04
CA GLN A 389 6.95 19.39 26.95
C GLN A 389 5.85 18.39 26.59
N VAL A 390 5.89 17.92 25.34
CA VAL A 390 5.06 16.81 24.86
C VAL A 390 5.95 15.59 24.67
N HIS A 391 5.77 14.56 25.51
CA HIS A 391 6.47 13.30 25.31
C HIS A 391 5.66 12.34 24.43
N TRP A 392 6.30 11.87 23.36
CA TRP A 392 5.84 10.72 22.59
C TRP A 392 6.10 9.43 23.39
N ARG A 393 5.03 8.73 23.77
CA ARG A 393 5.10 7.40 24.39
C ARG A 393 3.99 6.48 23.87
N PRO A 394 4.16 5.85 22.69
CA PRO A 394 3.21 4.86 22.23
C PRO A 394 3.30 3.61 23.10
N ASP A 395 2.17 2.91 23.26
CA ASP A 395 2.16 1.63 23.94
C ASP A 395 2.80 0.56 23.04
N PRO A 396 3.63 -0.34 23.60
CA PRO A 396 3.99 -1.57 22.92
C PRO A 396 2.73 -2.35 22.51
N VAL A 397 2.79 -3.05 21.39
CA VAL A 397 1.65 -3.84 20.87
C VAL A 397 2.03 -5.30 20.84
N LEU A 398 1.22 -6.13 21.49
CA LEU A 398 1.23 -7.57 21.29
C LEU A 398 0.38 -7.89 20.07
N ALA A 399 0.97 -8.53 19.07
CA ALA A 399 0.31 -8.98 17.86
C ALA A 399 0.38 -10.50 17.77
N ALA A 400 -0.72 -11.14 17.35
CA ALA A 400 -0.75 -12.57 17.11
C ALA A 400 -1.38 -12.88 15.75
N ARG A 401 -0.90 -13.92 15.09
CA ARG A 401 -1.47 -14.48 13.85
C ARG A 401 -1.54 -15.99 13.93
N LEU A 402 -2.61 -16.55 13.40
CA LEU A 402 -2.75 -17.97 13.12
C LEU A 402 -3.31 -18.15 11.69
N VAL A 403 -2.73 -19.08 10.95
CA VAL A 403 -3.22 -19.52 9.65
C VAL A 403 -3.27 -21.04 9.63
N ALA A 404 -4.34 -21.59 9.07
CA ALA A 404 -4.47 -23.00 8.79
C ALA A 404 -5.06 -23.18 7.39
N ALA A 405 -4.56 -24.16 6.65
CA ALA A 405 -5.02 -24.47 5.31
C ALA A 405 -5.11 -25.98 5.09
N VAL A 406 -6.08 -26.39 4.28
CA VAL A 406 -6.27 -27.77 3.84
C VAL A 406 -6.53 -27.80 2.34
N GLY A 407 -5.89 -28.75 1.66
CA GLY A 407 -5.97 -28.96 0.23
C GLY A 407 -6.38 -30.40 -0.13
N GLY A 408 -7.09 -30.54 -1.24
CA GLY A 408 -7.55 -31.82 -1.75
C GLY A 408 -7.72 -31.84 -3.27
N GLY A 409 -7.98 -33.03 -3.81
CA GLY A 409 -8.07 -33.29 -5.24
C GLY A 409 -6.79 -33.92 -5.83
N PRO A 410 -6.87 -34.48 -7.05
CA PRO A 410 -5.75 -35.13 -7.72
C PRO A 410 -4.50 -34.25 -7.91
N GLY A 411 -4.69 -32.95 -8.14
CA GLY A 411 -3.60 -31.96 -8.26
C GLY A 411 -3.03 -31.45 -6.93
N SER A 412 -3.56 -31.89 -5.79
CA SER A 412 -3.08 -31.51 -4.45
C SER A 412 -2.06 -32.53 -3.94
N GLY A 413 -0.86 -32.51 -4.50
CA GLY A 413 0.25 -33.37 -4.10
C GLY A 413 0.85 -33.03 -2.73
N PRO A 414 1.87 -33.77 -2.27
CA PRO A 414 2.52 -33.54 -0.97
C PRO A 414 3.14 -32.15 -0.81
N GLY A 415 3.48 -31.48 -1.92
CA GLY A 415 4.02 -30.12 -1.95
C GLY A 415 2.98 -28.99 -1.98
N HIS A 416 1.68 -29.28 -1.88
CA HIS A 416 0.62 -28.33 -2.24
C HIS A 416 0.57 -27.07 -1.36
N LEU A 417 0.74 -27.21 -0.04
CA LEU A 417 0.79 -26.10 0.92
C LEU A 417 2.21 -26.00 1.49
N PRO A 418 3.06 -25.12 0.94
CA PRO A 418 4.39 -24.88 1.49
C PRO A 418 4.32 -24.06 2.78
N VAL A 419 5.21 -24.36 3.72
CA VAL A 419 5.43 -23.66 4.99
C VAL A 419 6.88 -23.22 5.06
N GLY A 420 7.11 -22.02 5.58
CA GLY A 420 8.41 -21.32 5.54
C GLY A 420 8.36 -20.14 4.57
N GLY A 421 9.48 -19.45 4.39
CA GLY A 421 9.56 -18.28 3.51
C GLY A 421 9.42 -16.95 4.24
N SER A 422 9.34 -15.87 3.47
CA SER A 422 9.34 -14.51 3.99
C SER A 422 7.94 -13.99 4.33
N GLN A 423 7.90 -12.74 4.81
CA GLN A 423 6.65 -12.03 5.10
C GLN A 423 5.81 -11.90 3.81
N GLY A 424 4.50 -12.16 3.91
CA GLY A 424 3.56 -12.12 2.78
C GLY A 424 3.06 -13.48 2.30
N GLU A 425 3.76 -14.58 2.62
CA GLU A 425 3.28 -15.92 2.35
C GLU A 425 2.16 -16.32 3.32
N LEU A 426 1.17 -17.09 2.83
CA LEU A 426 0.02 -17.54 3.62
C LEU A 426 0.49 -18.31 4.88
N LEU A 427 1.49 -19.17 4.72
CA LEU A 427 2.05 -20.04 5.76
C LEU A 427 3.53 -19.72 6.06
N GLY A 428 3.89 -18.43 5.98
CA GLY A 428 5.26 -17.97 6.23
C GLY A 428 5.73 -18.17 7.67
N VAL A 429 7.00 -18.56 7.82
CA VAL A 429 7.76 -18.66 9.09
C VAL A 429 9.16 -18.11 8.82
N ARG A 430 9.54 -17.01 9.48
CA ARG A 430 10.82 -16.32 9.26
C ARG A 430 12.01 -17.17 9.68
N GLY A 431 13.13 -17.04 8.97
CA GLY A 431 14.35 -17.84 9.21
C GLY A 431 14.26 -19.28 8.70
N VAL A 432 13.19 -19.60 7.97
CA VAL A 432 12.94 -20.91 7.36
C VAL A 432 12.82 -20.72 5.85
N PRO A 433 13.54 -21.49 5.01
CA PRO A 433 13.37 -21.44 3.56
C PRO A 433 11.92 -21.72 3.13
N ALA A 434 11.46 -21.05 2.08
CA ALA A 434 10.12 -21.28 1.53
C ALA A 434 9.99 -22.75 1.08
N GLY A 435 8.92 -23.41 1.52
CA GLY A 435 8.66 -24.81 1.18
C GLY A 435 9.51 -25.85 1.92
N LEU A 436 10.25 -25.48 2.97
CA LEU A 436 11.00 -26.45 3.80
C LEU A 436 10.10 -27.58 4.31
N LEU A 437 8.90 -27.22 4.75
CA LEU A 437 7.83 -28.20 5.00
C LEU A 437 6.74 -27.97 3.95
N ALA A 438 6.14 -29.06 3.47
CA ALA A 438 4.97 -28.95 2.61
C ALA A 438 4.00 -30.11 2.86
N GLY A 439 2.71 -29.84 2.67
CA GLY A 439 1.69 -30.85 2.89
C GLY A 439 0.35 -30.52 2.26
N ARG A 440 -0.63 -31.40 2.49
CA ARG A 440 -2.04 -31.17 2.16
C ARG A 440 -2.82 -30.51 3.28
N THR A 441 -2.28 -30.50 4.49
CA THR A 441 -2.82 -29.75 5.62
C THR A 441 -1.66 -29.09 6.32
N ALA A 442 -1.73 -27.78 6.49
CA ALA A 442 -0.63 -26.98 7.01
C ALA A 442 -1.14 -25.86 7.91
N TRP A 443 -0.30 -25.42 8.83
CA TRP A 443 -0.59 -24.29 9.71
C TRP A 443 0.67 -23.47 9.98
N ALA A 444 0.48 -22.19 10.30
CA ALA A 444 1.53 -21.28 10.72
C ALA A 444 0.97 -20.29 11.76
N GLY A 445 1.76 -19.99 12.78
CA GLY A 445 1.43 -19.06 13.85
C GLY A 445 2.59 -18.11 14.15
N SER A 446 2.24 -16.89 14.58
CA SER A 446 3.21 -15.84 14.91
C SER A 446 2.72 -15.06 16.12
N LEU A 447 3.64 -14.77 17.04
CA LEU A 447 3.45 -13.88 18.18
C LEU A 447 4.53 -12.81 18.13
N GLU A 448 4.17 -11.54 18.18
CA GLU A 448 5.09 -10.41 18.11
C GLU A 448 4.83 -9.40 19.21
N VAL A 449 5.90 -8.83 19.76
CA VAL A 449 5.85 -7.61 20.57
C VAL A 449 6.50 -6.49 19.78
N ARG A 450 5.73 -5.47 19.43
CA ARG A 450 6.17 -4.30 18.67
C ARG A 450 6.40 -3.14 19.61
N MET A 451 7.59 -2.57 19.59
CA MET A 451 8.05 -1.54 20.52
C MET A 451 8.44 -0.26 19.75
N PRO A 452 7.85 0.90 20.09
CA PRO A 452 8.33 2.19 19.60
C PRO A 452 9.72 2.54 20.12
N ILE A 453 10.61 2.94 19.20
CA ILE A 453 11.97 3.39 19.53
C ILE A 453 12.06 4.90 19.36
N ALA A 454 11.75 5.44 18.18
CA ALA A 454 11.87 6.87 17.90
C ALA A 454 10.90 7.37 16.82
N LEU A 455 10.46 8.62 16.97
CA LEU A 455 10.00 9.45 15.84
C LEU A 455 11.21 10.11 15.22
N VAL A 456 11.47 9.82 13.95
CA VAL A 456 12.60 10.39 13.21
C VAL A 456 12.19 11.73 12.62
N HIS A 457 11.04 11.80 11.95
CA HIS A 457 10.49 12.99 11.26
C HIS A 457 11.55 13.90 10.62
N ARG A 458 12.52 13.31 9.90
CA ARG A 458 13.62 14.05 9.28
C ARG A 458 13.77 13.70 7.81
N GLY A 459 13.90 14.73 6.99
CA GLY A 459 14.34 14.62 5.59
C GLY A 459 15.86 14.63 5.46
N MET A 460 16.36 14.29 4.28
CA MET A 460 17.78 14.41 3.95
C MET A 460 18.01 15.58 2.99
N GLY A 461 18.06 16.80 3.54
CA GLY A 461 18.21 18.03 2.75
C GLY A 461 17.08 18.20 1.74
N VAL A 462 17.44 18.46 0.47
CA VAL A 462 16.48 18.59 -0.65
C VAL A 462 16.12 17.26 -1.31
N LEU A 463 16.72 16.14 -0.89
CA LEU A 463 16.38 14.84 -1.45
C LEU A 463 14.95 14.49 -1.03
N PRO A 464 14.15 13.89 -1.94
CA PRO A 464 12.78 13.52 -1.63
C PRO A 464 12.74 12.26 -0.76
N VAL A 465 13.57 12.14 0.27
CA VAL A 465 13.62 11.00 1.20
C VAL A 465 13.33 11.52 2.60
N HIS A 466 12.32 10.94 3.25
CA HIS A 466 11.93 11.30 4.61
C HIS A 466 11.83 10.07 5.50
N GLY A 467 12.55 10.07 6.61
CA GLY A 467 12.40 9.08 7.68
C GLY A 467 11.32 9.53 8.65
N ASP A 468 10.26 8.72 8.79
CA ASP A 468 9.14 9.00 9.69
C ASP A 468 9.46 8.45 11.08
N ARG A 469 9.73 7.13 11.19
CA ARG A 469 9.77 6.44 12.50
C ARG A 469 10.65 5.19 12.52
N LEU A 470 11.08 4.80 13.73
CA LEU A 470 11.90 3.63 14.01
C LEU A 470 11.30 2.80 15.18
N PHE A 471 11.31 1.47 15.02
CA PHE A 471 10.68 0.54 15.95
C PHE A 471 11.45 -0.77 16.07
N GLY A 472 11.28 -1.45 17.21
CA GLY A 472 11.77 -2.80 17.45
C GLY A 472 10.63 -3.81 17.43
N VAL A 473 10.90 -5.03 16.98
CA VAL A 473 9.96 -6.15 17.06
C VAL A 473 10.70 -7.35 17.63
N ALA A 474 10.15 -7.98 18.66
CA ALA A 474 10.56 -9.32 19.08
C ALA A 474 9.46 -10.30 18.70
N PHE A 475 9.82 -11.49 18.20
CA PHE A 475 8.83 -12.44 17.71
C PHE A 475 9.15 -13.90 18.01
N LEU A 476 8.10 -14.71 18.01
CA LEU A 476 8.13 -16.17 18.06
C LEU A 476 7.17 -16.71 16.98
N GLU A 477 7.66 -17.60 16.14
CA GLU A 477 6.89 -18.20 15.06
C GLU A 477 7.00 -19.71 15.06
N ALA A 478 5.94 -20.37 14.60
CA ALA A 478 5.93 -21.80 14.41
C ALA A 478 5.05 -22.16 13.22
N GLY A 479 5.39 -23.23 12.53
CA GLY A 479 4.57 -23.78 11.47
C GLY A 479 4.73 -25.28 11.36
N GLY A 480 3.79 -25.94 10.70
CA GLY A 480 3.84 -27.38 10.54
C GLY A 480 2.85 -27.92 9.53
N VAL A 481 3.05 -29.19 9.20
CA VAL A 481 2.25 -29.95 8.25
C VAL A 481 1.74 -31.22 8.89
N ARG A 482 0.51 -31.63 8.55
CA ARG A 482 -0.01 -32.94 8.97
C ARG A 482 0.32 -33.96 7.89
N ALA A 483 0.77 -35.15 8.30
CA ALA A 483 0.99 -36.26 7.39
C ALA A 483 -0.33 -36.64 6.71
N GLY A 484 -0.36 -36.49 5.38
CA GLY A 484 -1.24 -37.27 4.51
C GLY A 484 -0.57 -38.60 4.17
N SER A 485 -1.33 -39.56 3.65
CA SER A 485 -0.87 -40.90 3.25
C SER A 485 0.07 -40.93 2.03
N GLY A 486 0.88 -39.90 1.83
CA GLY A 486 1.88 -39.81 0.77
C GLY A 486 2.93 -38.77 1.14
N SER A 487 4.05 -39.22 1.70
CA SER A 487 5.26 -38.40 1.78
C SER A 487 5.72 -38.04 0.37
N PRO A 488 6.28 -36.85 0.13
CA PRO A 488 6.99 -36.58 -1.11
C PRO A 488 8.16 -37.55 -1.22
N ALA A 489 8.20 -38.34 -2.29
CA ALA A 489 9.47 -38.88 -2.78
C ALA A 489 10.28 -37.67 -3.26
N GLY A 490 11.27 -37.21 -2.48
CA GLY A 490 12.12 -36.11 -2.90
C GLY A 490 12.61 -35.14 -1.81
N VAL A 491 12.20 -35.28 -0.54
CA VAL A 491 13.02 -34.69 0.53
C VAL A 491 14.23 -35.60 0.69
N ARG A 492 15.38 -35.13 0.21
CA ARG A 492 16.68 -35.76 0.43
C ARG A 492 16.86 -35.99 1.94
N GLU A 493 17.05 -37.24 2.33
CA GLU A 493 17.54 -37.70 3.64
C GLU A 493 19.03 -37.37 3.86
N ASP A 494 19.53 -36.29 3.23
CA ASP A 494 20.95 -36.09 2.93
C ASP A 494 21.60 -34.98 3.77
N ASP A 495 21.13 -34.80 5.01
CA ASP A 495 21.98 -34.27 6.07
C ASP A 495 22.44 -35.48 6.87
N GLY A 496 23.74 -35.80 6.81
CA GLY A 496 24.39 -37.03 7.31
C GLY A 496 24.26 -37.37 8.81
N SER A 497 23.20 -36.94 9.49
CA SER A 497 22.68 -37.57 10.69
C SER A 497 21.71 -38.69 10.29
N SER A 498 22.21 -39.93 10.24
CA SER A 498 21.36 -41.11 10.06
C SER A 498 20.13 -41.04 10.99
N PRO A 499 18.89 -41.20 10.48
CA PRO A 499 17.76 -41.40 11.35
C PRO A 499 17.96 -42.75 12.04
N GLY A 500 18.12 -42.72 13.37
CA GLY A 500 18.00 -43.93 14.18
C GLY A 500 16.67 -44.64 13.86
N PRO A 501 16.59 -45.96 14.09
CA PRO A 501 15.42 -46.75 13.72
C PRO A 501 14.19 -46.22 14.47
N GLY A 502 13.34 -45.45 13.79
CA GLY A 502 12.09 -44.89 14.34
C GLY A 502 11.86 -43.37 14.18
N GLY A 503 12.78 -42.59 13.60
CA GLY A 503 12.65 -41.14 13.50
C GLY A 503 11.75 -40.65 12.37
N ALA A 504 10.51 -40.22 12.67
CA ALA A 504 9.68 -39.51 11.69
C ALA A 504 10.29 -38.12 11.38
N ALA A 505 10.39 -37.76 10.09
CA ALA A 505 10.83 -36.43 9.64
C ALA A 505 10.10 -35.30 10.41
N PRO A 506 10.79 -34.22 10.81
CA PRO A 506 10.20 -33.15 11.60
C PRO A 506 9.02 -32.52 10.87
N ARG A 507 7.86 -32.53 11.53
CA ARG A 507 6.58 -32.04 10.98
C ARG A 507 6.27 -30.61 11.36
N THR A 508 7.15 -30.01 12.14
CA THR A 508 7.02 -28.66 12.69
C THR A 508 8.39 -27.98 12.69
N VAL A 509 8.36 -26.66 12.57
CA VAL A 509 9.50 -25.77 12.68
C VAL A 509 9.11 -24.58 13.54
N ALA A 510 10.03 -24.05 14.32
CA ALA A 510 9.80 -22.84 15.11
C ALA A 510 11.03 -21.95 15.14
N THR A 511 10.81 -20.64 15.12
CA THR A 511 11.85 -19.61 15.13
C THR A 511 11.53 -18.50 16.11
N ALA A 512 12.56 -17.88 16.67
CA ALA A 512 12.45 -16.68 17.48
C ALA A 512 13.42 -15.63 16.94
N GLY A 513 13.13 -14.36 17.14
CA GLY A 513 14.02 -13.33 16.63
C GLY A 513 13.66 -11.92 17.01
N VAL A 514 14.49 -10.99 16.54
CA VAL A 514 14.34 -9.55 16.72
C VAL A 514 14.52 -8.82 15.39
N GLU A 515 13.75 -7.76 15.18
CA GLU A 515 13.81 -6.88 14.01
C GLU A 515 13.86 -5.42 14.43
N LEU A 516 14.57 -4.60 13.67
CA LEU A 516 14.40 -3.16 13.58
C LEU A 516 13.57 -2.82 12.34
N VAL A 517 12.60 -1.92 12.50
CA VAL A 517 11.66 -1.53 11.46
C VAL A 517 11.64 -0.01 11.31
N GLY A 518 11.96 0.47 10.11
CA GLY A 518 11.91 1.88 9.74
C GLY A 518 10.78 2.17 8.76
N THR A 519 10.08 3.29 8.95
CA THR A 519 9.08 3.80 7.98
C THR A 519 9.50 5.17 7.45
N GLY A 520 9.09 5.47 6.22
CA GLY A 520 9.43 6.72 5.56
C GLY A 520 8.66 6.94 4.27
N SER A 521 9.03 7.98 3.53
CA SER A 521 8.48 8.27 2.20
C SER A 521 9.59 8.61 1.21
N LEU A 522 9.31 8.32 -0.07
CA LEU A 522 10.07 8.77 -1.21
C LEU A 522 9.17 9.72 -2.03
N GLY A 523 9.49 11.01 -2.03
CA GLY A 523 8.62 12.07 -2.50
C GLY A 523 7.33 12.11 -1.67
N PHE A 524 6.20 12.07 -2.37
CA PHE A 524 4.86 11.99 -1.76
C PHE A 524 4.38 10.55 -1.53
N ALA A 525 5.18 9.54 -1.91
CA ALA A 525 4.80 8.14 -1.80
C ALA A 525 5.35 7.53 -0.49
N PRO A 526 4.49 6.93 0.37
CA PRO A 526 4.97 6.18 1.51
C PRO A 526 5.76 4.95 1.04
N LEU A 527 6.91 4.70 1.66
CA LEU A 527 7.67 3.49 1.43
C LEU A 527 7.10 2.35 2.29
N PRO A 528 7.06 1.10 1.77
CA PRO A 528 6.85 -0.06 2.62
C PRO A 528 7.85 -0.05 3.78
N PRO A 529 7.45 -0.46 5.00
CA PRO A 529 8.38 -0.52 6.13
C PRO A 529 9.63 -1.35 5.78
N LEU A 530 10.81 -0.78 5.98
CA LEU A 530 12.07 -1.49 5.85
C LEU A 530 12.36 -2.23 7.15
N ARG A 531 12.70 -3.51 7.06
CA ARG A 531 12.98 -4.37 8.20
C ARG A 531 14.36 -4.98 8.07
N ALA A 532 15.09 -5.02 9.17
CA ALA A 532 16.33 -5.78 9.29
C ALA A 532 16.31 -6.54 10.61
N GLY A 533 16.62 -7.83 10.60
CA GLY A 533 16.52 -8.64 11.80
C GLY A 533 17.39 -9.87 11.80
N VAL A 534 17.40 -10.51 12.96
CA VAL A 534 18.08 -11.77 13.23
C VAL A 534 17.05 -12.79 13.69
N THR A 535 17.15 -14.00 13.16
CA THR A 535 16.32 -15.15 13.46
C THR A 535 17.18 -16.27 14.04
N LEU A 536 16.64 -16.97 15.02
CA LEU A 536 17.20 -18.20 15.58
C LEU A 536 16.17 -19.31 15.39
N ARG A 537 16.59 -20.42 14.79
CA ARG A 537 15.74 -21.61 14.66
C ARG A 537 15.74 -22.40 15.96
N VAL A 538 14.62 -22.38 16.68
CA VAL A 538 14.50 -22.98 18.01
C VAL A 538 14.03 -24.44 17.97
N ALA A 539 13.34 -24.86 16.90
CA ALA A 539 12.93 -26.24 16.65
C ALA A 539 12.81 -26.54 15.15
N GLY A 540 12.89 -27.83 14.77
CA GLY A 540 12.86 -28.30 13.38
C GLY A 540 14.25 -28.66 12.83
N PRO A 541 14.37 -28.93 11.52
CA PRO A 541 15.66 -29.13 10.84
C PRO A 541 16.61 -27.96 11.10
N GLU A 542 17.93 -28.20 11.23
CA GLU A 542 18.93 -27.16 11.51
C GLU A 542 18.63 -26.33 12.79
N ARG A 543 18.17 -26.97 13.86
CA ARG A 543 17.98 -26.31 15.17
C ARG A 543 19.28 -25.63 15.61
N GLY A 544 19.19 -24.37 16.02
CA GLY A 544 20.32 -23.53 16.38
C GLY A 544 20.85 -22.66 15.24
N ALA A 545 20.36 -22.84 14.00
CA ALA A 545 20.73 -22.00 12.88
C ALA A 545 20.33 -20.53 13.13
N LEU A 546 21.27 -19.63 12.86
CA LEU A 546 21.09 -18.19 12.94
C LEU A 546 20.99 -17.61 11.52
N GLY A 547 19.95 -16.82 11.26
CA GLY A 547 19.72 -16.17 9.98
C GLY A 547 19.60 -14.67 10.13
N VAL A 548 20.22 -13.92 9.23
CA VAL A 548 20.03 -12.47 9.09
C VAL A 548 19.16 -12.22 7.88
N HIS A 549 18.17 -11.34 8.00
CA HIS A 549 17.28 -11.02 6.89
C HIS A 549 16.97 -9.53 6.81
N VAL A 550 16.74 -9.08 5.58
CA VAL A 550 16.22 -7.75 5.25
C VAL A 550 14.93 -7.94 4.46
N GLY A 551 13.91 -7.16 4.77
CA GLY A 551 12.59 -7.28 4.14
C GLY A 551 11.88 -5.94 4.00
N LEU A 552 10.88 -5.91 3.12
CA LEU A 552 9.98 -4.78 2.92
C LEU A 552 8.56 -5.19 3.27
N GLY A 553 7.81 -4.30 3.94
CA GLY A 553 6.39 -4.50 4.24
C GLY A 553 6.10 -4.82 5.71
N TRP A 554 4.87 -5.29 5.96
CA TRP A 554 4.42 -5.74 7.27
C TRP A 554 4.58 -7.25 7.42
N SER A 555 4.85 -7.71 8.65
CA SER A 555 4.94 -9.14 8.96
C SER A 555 3.63 -9.89 8.73
N PHE A 556 2.52 -9.24 9.04
CA PHE A 556 1.16 -9.67 8.70
C PHE A 556 0.12 -8.59 8.92
#